data_AF-A0A543E9M1-F1
#
_entry.id   AF-A0A543E9M1-F1
#
_cell.length_a   1.000
_cell.length_b   1.000
_cell.length_c   1.000
_cell.angle_alpha   90.00
_cell.angle_beta   90.00
_cell.angle_gamma   90.00
#
_symmetry.space_group_name_H-M   'P 1'
#
loop_
_entity.id
_entity.type
_entity.pdbx_description
1 polymer ?
#
loop_
_entity_poly.entity_id
_entity_poly.type
_entity_poly.pdbx_seq_one_letter_code
_entity_poly.pdbx_strand_id
1 'polypeptide(L)'
;MQKTKYVEVKPSERLPAEKGEYIAVIDPESNFASFYSFDPEDPADVEWWKETPEYWLEERPDYEDEMKKALEETKDSLYNYAGSMDQIELVEKIESLLTKLKTES
;
A
#
# COMPACT_ATOMS: atom_id res chain seq x y z
N MET A 1 11.77 15.03 -4.86
CA MET A 1 11.13 14.36 -3.71
C MET A 1 10.32 13.22 -4.27
N GLN A 2 10.48 12.02 -3.71
CA GLN A 2 9.63 10.88 -4.08
C GLN A 2 8.21 11.18 -3.61
N LYS A 3 7.21 10.95 -4.47
CA LYS A 3 5.81 11.09 -4.07
C LYS A 3 5.51 10.00 -3.03
N THR A 4 4.77 10.32 -1.98
CA THR A 4 4.36 9.38 -0.95
C THR A 4 2.85 9.38 -0.82
N LYS A 5 2.32 8.27 -0.34
CA LYS A 5 0.91 8.11 -0.01
C LYS A 5 0.77 7.50 1.37
N TYR A 6 -0.31 7.85 2.06
CA TYR A 6 -0.68 7.21 3.30
C TYR A 6 -1.59 6.02 3.00
N VAL A 7 -1.30 4.89 3.61
CA VAL A 7 -2.12 3.68 3.54
C VAL A 7 -2.67 3.41 4.93
N GLU A 8 -3.97 3.17 5.01
CA GLU A 8 -4.61 2.70 6.24
C GLU A 8 -4.13 1.28 6.55
N VAL A 9 -3.60 1.08 7.75
CA VAL A 9 -3.17 -0.23 8.25
C VAL A 9 -3.94 -0.52 9.52
N LYS A 10 -4.70 -1.61 9.53
CA LYS A 10 -5.46 -2.00 10.72
C LYS A 10 -4.55 -2.72 11.72
N PRO A 11 -4.69 -2.49 13.04
CA PRO A 11 -3.93 -3.25 14.03
C PRO A 11 -4.13 -4.77 13.95
N SER A 12 -5.28 -5.21 13.42
CA SER A 12 -5.59 -6.62 13.16
C SER A 12 -4.77 -7.24 12.01
N GLU A 13 -4.26 -6.43 11.08
CA GLU A 13 -3.32 -6.87 10.04
C GLU A 13 -1.91 -6.95 10.60
N ARG A 14 -1.46 -5.87 11.26
CA ARG A 14 -0.20 -5.78 12.01
C ARG A 14 -0.12 -4.50 12.82
N LEU A 15 0.79 -4.51 13.79
CA LEU A 15 1.23 -3.31 14.51
C LEU A 15 2.39 -2.61 13.77
N PRO A 16 2.73 -1.36 14.15
CA PRO A 16 3.96 -0.74 13.70
C PRO A 16 5.18 -1.60 14.07
N ALA A 17 6.22 -1.55 13.24
CA ALA A 17 7.41 -2.40 13.43
C ALA A 17 8.44 -1.79 14.37
N GLU A 18 8.43 -0.46 14.51
CA GLU A 18 9.44 0.32 15.21
C GLU A 18 8.79 1.15 16.30
N LYS A 19 9.59 1.56 17.28
CA LYS A 19 9.16 2.53 18.28
C LYS A 19 9.09 3.91 17.65
N GLY A 20 7.99 4.63 17.83
CA GLY A 20 7.84 5.96 17.22
C GLY A 20 6.50 6.64 17.48
N GLU A 21 6.31 7.78 16.85
CA GLU A 21 5.03 8.48 16.80
C GLU A 21 4.35 8.21 15.45
N TYR A 22 3.08 7.86 15.51
CA TYR A 22 2.30 7.41 14.37
C TYR A 22 0.98 8.17 14.30
N ILE A 23 0.54 8.50 13.10
CA ILE A 23 -0.79 9.08 12.89
C ILE A 23 -1.80 7.93 12.97
N ALA A 24 -2.66 7.94 13.99
CA ALA A 24 -3.71 6.94 14.14
C ALA A 24 -5.09 7.57 14.28
N VAL A 25 -6.09 6.82 13.83
CA VAL A 25 -7.50 7.18 13.90
C VAL A 25 -8.19 6.20 14.85
N ILE A 26 -8.78 6.74 15.91
CA ILE A 26 -9.52 5.96 16.91
C ILE A 26 -10.99 5.84 16.54
N ASP A 27 -11.55 6.92 15.97
CA ASP A 27 -12.97 6.96 15.57
C ASP A 27 -13.08 7.55 14.16
N PRO A 28 -13.33 6.71 13.13
CA PRO A 28 -13.45 7.16 11.76
C PRO A 28 -14.70 8.02 11.51
N GLU A 29 -15.76 7.93 12.33
CA GLU A 29 -16.96 8.75 12.17
C GLU A 29 -16.68 10.22 12.51
N SER A 30 -15.81 10.44 13.51
CA SER A 30 -15.34 11.77 13.90
C SER A 30 -14.26 12.33 12.96
N ASN A 31 -13.67 11.48 12.12
CA ASN A 31 -12.49 11.76 11.30
C ASN A 31 -11.33 12.35 12.12
N PHE A 32 -11.23 11.97 13.40
CA PHE A 32 -10.20 12.44 14.30
C PHE A 32 -8.94 11.59 14.16
N ALA A 33 -7.91 12.17 13.53
CA ALA A 33 -6.56 11.64 13.49
C ALA A 33 -5.66 12.41 14.47
N SER A 34 -4.84 11.69 15.23
CA SER A 34 -3.83 12.30 16.10
C SER A 34 -2.54 11.50 16.09
N PHE A 35 -1.49 12.05 16.69
CA PHE A 35 -0.21 11.38 16.86
C PHE A 35 -0.24 10.56 18.16
N TYR A 36 0.08 9.27 18.05
CA TYR A 36 0.18 8.34 19.18
C TYR A 36 1.55 7.70 19.18
N SER A 37 2.16 7.60 20.36
CA SER A 37 3.39 6.82 20.53
C SER A 37 3.07 5.33 20.45
N PHE A 38 4.01 4.56 19.91
CA PHE A 38 4.03 3.11 19.99
C PHE A 38 5.42 2.66 20.42
N ASP A 39 5.47 1.73 21.37
CA ASP A 39 6.66 1.00 21.79
C ASP A 39 6.37 -0.52 21.75
N PRO A 40 6.96 -1.27 20.79
CA PRO A 40 6.74 -2.71 20.69
C PRO A 40 7.30 -3.51 21.89
N GLU A 41 8.16 -2.90 22.71
CA GLU A 41 8.71 -3.53 23.92
C GLU A 41 7.81 -3.34 25.16
N ASP A 42 6.80 -2.46 25.10
CA ASP A 42 5.82 -2.24 26.17
C ASP A 42 4.53 -3.07 25.92
N PRO A 43 4.26 -4.13 26.71
CA PRO A 43 3.06 -4.94 26.53
C PRO A 43 1.75 -4.17 26.66
N ALA A 44 1.70 -3.13 27.51
CA ALA A 44 0.50 -2.33 27.72
C ALA A 44 0.21 -1.46 26.49
N ASP A 45 1.25 -0.93 25.86
CA ASP A 45 1.14 -0.15 24.63
C ASP A 45 0.71 -1.03 23.45
N VAL A 46 1.30 -2.24 23.34
CA VAL A 46 0.90 -3.26 22.36
C VAL A 46 -0.57 -3.67 22.51
N GLU A 47 -1.07 -3.83 23.73
CA GLU A 47 -2.48 -4.14 23.98
C GLU A 47 -3.39 -2.97 23.59
N TRP A 48 -3.06 -1.75 24.03
CA TRP A 48 -3.81 -0.54 23.68
C TRP A 48 -3.91 -0.35 22.17
N TRP A 49 -2.82 -0.54 21.44
CA TRP A 49 -2.77 -0.43 19.98
C TRP A 49 -3.57 -1.49 19.24
N LYS A 50 -3.80 -2.66 19.83
CA LYS A 50 -4.66 -3.70 19.23
C LYS A 50 -6.14 -3.39 19.38
N GLU A 51 -6.52 -2.66 20.44
CA GLU A 51 -7.92 -2.47 20.82
C GLU A 51 -8.46 -1.08 20.50
N THR A 52 -7.60 -0.06 20.43
CA THR A 52 -8.04 1.34 20.42
C THR A 52 -8.07 1.97 19.03
N PRO A 53 -6.95 2.06 18.28
CA PRO A 53 -7.01 2.64 16.95
C PRO A 53 -7.76 1.70 15.98
N GLU A 54 -8.64 2.26 15.15
CA GLU A 54 -9.24 1.52 14.03
C GLU A 54 -8.19 1.26 12.94
N TYR A 55 -7.35 2.27 12.67
CA TYR A 55 -6.19 2.16 11.79
C TYR A 55 -5.13 3.21 12.13
N TRP A 56 -3.91 2.99 11.62
CA TRP A 56 -2.87 4.01 11.53
C TRP A 56 -2.48 4.23 10.07
N LEU A 57 -1.95 5.42 9.81
CA LEU A 57 -1.53 5.84 8.47
C LEU A 57 -0.04 5.57 8.31
N GLU A 58 0.29 4.61 7.45
CA GLU A 58 1.66 4.33 7.08
C GLU A 58 2.03 5.09 5.82
N GLU A 59 3.08 5.91 5.90
CA GLU A 59 3.65 6.55 4.73
C GLU A 59 4.39 5.51 3.88
N ARG A 60 3.97 5.36 2.63
CA ARG A 60 4.63 4.51 1.65
C ARG A 60 5.05 5.33 0.45
N PRO A 61 6.17 4.97 -0.20
CA PRO A 61 6.50 5.59 -1.47
C PRO A 61 5.43 5.26 -2.51
N ASP A 62 5.05 6.29 -3.27
CA ASP A 62 4.07 6.20 -4.33
C ASP A 62 4.80 5.85 -5.64
N TYR A 63 4.77 4.56 -5.97
CA TYR A 63 5.40 4.00 -7.16
C TYR A 63 4.42 3.82 -8.33
N GLU A 64 3.23 4.45 -8.29
CA GLU A 64 2.19 4.21 -9.30
C GLU A 64 2.66 4.47 -10.72
N ASP A 65 3.32 5.61 -10.96
CA ASP A 65 3.88 5.98 -12.26
C ASP A 65 5.01 5.02 -12.69
N GLU A 66 5.88 4.62 -11.76
CA GLU A 66 6.98 3.69 -12.01
C GLU A 66 6.45 2.28 -12.36
N MET A 67 5.46 1.80 -11.63
CA MET A 67 4.79 0.53 -11.89
C MET A 67 4.09 0.52 -13.24
N LYS A 68 3.36 1.60 -13.56
CA LYS A 68 2.68 1.74 -14.85
C LYS A 68 3.68 1.71 -16.01
N LYS A 69 4.77 2.47 -15.90
CA LYS A 69 5.84 2.48 -16.90
C LYS A 69 6.49 1.10 -17.05
N ALA A 70 6.80 0.41 -15.96
CA ALA A 70 7.40 -0.93 -16.01
C ALA A 70 6.47 -1.96 -16.68
N LEU A 71 5.16 -1.89 -16.41
CA LEU A 71 4.16 -2.74 -17.06
C LEU A 71 4.04 -2.44 -18.56
N GLU A 72 4.03 -1.16 -18.97
CA GLU A 72 4.03 -0.75 -20.38
C GLU A 72 5.29 -1.27 -21.11
N GLU A 73 6.48 -1.08 -20.53
CA GLU A 73 7.75 -1.57 -21.09
C GLU A 73 7.78 -3.11 -21.21
N THR A 74 7.24 -3.81 -20.21
CA THR A 74 7.14 -5.28 -20.22
C THR A 74 6.19 -5.75 -21.31
N LYS A 75 5.04 -5.09 -21.45
CA LYS A 75 4.06 -5.39 -22.50
C LYS A 75 4.66 -5.25 -23.89
N ASP A 76 5.32 -4.12 -24.15
CA ASP A 76 5.95 -3.82 -25.43
C ASP A 76 7.09 -4.81 -25.73
N SER A 77 7.87 -5.18 -24.71
CA SER A 77 8.91 -6.20 -24.85
C SER A 77 8.32 -7.57 -25.21
N LEU A 78 7.22 -8.00 -24.59
CA LEU A 78 6.58 -9.27 -24.88
C LEU A 78 5.96 -9.32 -26.29
N TYR A 79 5.34 -8.22 -26.75
CA TYR A 79 4.81 -8.12 -28.11
C TYR A 79 5.90 -8.27 -29.18
N ASN A 80 7.11 -7.77 -28.92
CA ASN A 80 8.24 -7.86 -29.85
C ASN A 80 8.85 -9.28 -29.95
N TYR A 81 8.54 -10.17 -29.00
CA TYR A 81 9.06 -11.54 -28.93
C TYR A 81 8.02 -12.63 -29.23
N ALA A 82 6.84 -12.26 -29.76
CA ALA A 82 5.66 -13.11 -29.86
C ALA A 82 5.93 -14.44 -30.60
N GLY A 83 5.91 -15.54 -29.85
CA GLY A 83 6.04 -16.90 -30.39
C GLY A 83 5.30 -17.99 -29.62
N SER A 84 4.83 -17.77 -28.38
CA SER A 84 4.15 -18.80 -27.59
C SER A 84 2.82 -18.34 -26.98
N MET A 85 1.93 -19.31 -26.74
CA MET A 85 0.59 -19.12 -26.14
C MET A 85 0.67 -18.49 -24.73
N ASP A 86 1.70 -18.86 -23.96
CA ASP A 86 1.95 -18.34 -22.61
C ASP A 86 2.26 -16.83 -22.58
N GLN A 87 2.85 -16.28 -23.66
CA GLN A 87 3.12 -14.85 -23.76
C GLN A 87 1.85 -14.03 -23.99
N ILE A 88 0.86 -14.59 -24.68
CA ILE A 88 -0.43 -13.92 -24.93
C ILE A 88 -1.20 -13.76 -23.62
N GLU A 89 -1.30 -14.84 -22.81
CA GLU A 89 -1.96 -14.78 -21.50
C GLU A 89 -1.28 -13.79 -20.55
N LEU A 90 0.06 -13.68 -20.62
CA LEU A 90 0.81 -12.73 -19.79
C LEU A 90 0.55 -11.28 -20.22
N VAL A 91 0.47 -11.01 -21.51
CA VAL A 91 0.11 -9.68 -22.04
C VAL A 91 -1.31 -9.28 -21.63
N GLU A 92 -2.29 -10.17 -21.75
CA GLU A 92 -3.68 -9.90 -21.32
C GLU A 92 -3.76 -9.57 -19.81
N LYS A 93 -2.98 -10.28 -18.98
CA LYS A 93 -2.85 -9.97 -17.55
C LYS A 93 -2.25 -8.58 -17.31
N ILE A 94 -1.20 -8.21 -18.05
CA ILE A 94 -0.58 -6.89 -17.96
C ILE A 94 -1.57 -5.79 -18.37
N GLU A 95 -2.34 -5.99 -19.44
CA GLU A 95 -3.36 -5.02 -19.89
C GLU A 95 -4.49 -4.86 -18.88
N SER A 96 -4.91 -5.95 -18.23
CA SER A 96 -5.87 -5.91 -17.13
C SER A 96 -5.36 -5.07 -15.96
N LEU A 97 -4.09 -5.26 -15.56
CA LEU A 97 -3.46 -4.50 -14.48
C LEU A 97 -3.34 -3.00 -14.84
N LEU A 98 -2.88 -2.69 -16.05
CA LEU A 98 -2.79 -1.31 -16.55
C LEU A 98 -4.15 -0.61 -16.61
N THR A 99 -5.21 -1.35 -16.91
CA THR A 99 -6.57 -0.80 -16.95
C THR A 99 -7.07 -0.45 -15.56
N LYS A 100 -6.85 -1.35 -14.58
CA LYS A 100 -7.22 -1.09 -13.17
C LYS A 100 -6.51 0.14 -12.61
N LEU A 101 -5.21 0.27 -12.88
CA LEU A 101 -4.43 1.44 -12.48
C LEU A 101 -5.00 2.75 -13.06
N LYS A 102 -5.59 2.75 -14.26
CA LYS A 102 -6.21 3.96 -14.86
C LYS A 102 -7.55 4.35 -14.22
N THR A 103 -8.24 3.42 -13.57
CA THR A 103 -9.55 3.66 -12.94
C THR A 103 -9.44 4.07 -11.47
N GLU A 104 -8.27 3.92 -10.87
CA GLU A 104 -8.01 4.21 -9.45
C GLU A 104 -7.19 5.50 -9.23
N SER A 105 -6.65 6.11 -10.30
CA SER A 105 -6.02 7.45 -10.32
C SER A 105 -7.04 8.58 -10.43
#